data_AF-A0A1V5FNH5-F1
#
_entry.id   AF-A0A1V5FNH5-F1
#
_cell.length_a   1.000
_cell.length_b   1.000
_cell.length_c   1.000
_cell.angle_alpha   90.00
_cell.angle_beta   90.00
_cell.angle_gamma   90.00
#
_symmetry.space_group_name_H-M   'P 1'
#
loop_
_entity.id
_entity.type
_entity.pdbx_description
1 polymer ?
#
loop_
_entity_poly.entity_id
_entity_poly.type
_entity_poly.pdbx_seq_one_letter_code
_entity_poly.pdbx_strand_id
1 'polypeptide(L)'
;MEPGVPRTDIQRLYEDKIRQMPPHERVERATRMHELVVSILRQQLRAKHPELSEREISWKIAERMNWRKKRALELNRQVAEHEP
;
A
#
# COMPACT_ATOMS: atom_id res chain seq x y z
N MET A 1 22.47 -0.36 -27.19
CA MET A 1 21.20 0.00 -26.55
C MET A 1 20.88 -1.12 -25.58
N GLU A 2 20.98 -0.87 -24.26
CA GLU A 2 20.60 -1.88 -23.28
C GLU A 2 19.09 -2.14 -23.40
N PRO A 3 18.66 -3.41 -23.46
CA PRO A 3 17.24 -3.73 -23.57
C PRO A 3 16.55 -3.31 -22.27
N GLY A 4 15.59 -2.39 -22.38
CA GLY A 4 14.78 -1.94 -21.25
C GLY A 4 14.06 -3.14 -20.63
N VAL A 5 14.28 -3.37 -19.33
CA VAL A 5 13.64 -4.43 -18.56
C VAL A 5 12.11 -4.28 -18.69
N PRO A 6 11.40 -5.26 -19.24
CA PRO A 6 9.94 -5.26 -19.30
C PRO A 6 9.35 -4.99 -17.91
N ARG A 7 8.33 -4.12 -17.83
CA ARG A 7 7.69 -3.70 -16.56
C ARG A 7 7.19 -4.90 -15.72
N THR A 8 6.87 -6.02 -16.37
CA THR A 8 6.51 -7.31 -15.77
C THR A 8 7.64 -7.96 -14.96
N ASP A 9 8.91 -7.75 -15.35
CA ASP A 9 10.06 -8.38 -14.70
C ASP A 9 10.41 -7.68 -13.38
N ILE A 10 10.23 -6.36 -13.29
CA ILE A 10 10.54 -5.60 -12.06
C ILE A 10 9.60 -6.01 -10.91
N GLN A 11 8.30 -6.14 -11.19
CA GLN A 11 7.33 -6.55 -10.18
C GLN A 11 7.64 -7.97 -9.67
N ARG A 12 7.95 -8.89 -10.59
CA ARG A 12 8.33 -10.27 -10.24
C ARG A 12 9.62 -10.33 -9.42
N LEU A 13 10.66 -9.61 -9.84
CA LEU A 13 11.93 -9.49 -9.10
C LEU A 13 11.73 -8.91 -7.70
N TYR A 14 10.80 -7.96 -7.56
CA TYR A 14 10.43 -7.41 -6.26
C TYR A 14 9.76 -8.48 -5.38
N GLU A 15 8.78 -9.20 -5.91
CA GLU A 15 8.08 -10.26 -5.18
C GLU A 15 9.01 -11.39 -4.74
N ASP A 16 9.92 -11.83 -5.61
CA ASP A 16 10.91 -12.86 -5.30
C ASP A 16 11.86 -12.40 -4.18
N LYS A 17 12.32 -11.14 -4.22
CA LYS A 17 13.11 -10.56 -3.13
C LYS A 17 12.34 -10.50 -1.81
N ILE A 18 11.05 -10.16 -1.85
CA ILE A 18 10.22 -10.15 -0.65
C ILE A 18 10.03 -11.57 -0.10
N ARG A 19 9.84 -12.58 -0.96
CA ARG A 19 9.68 -13.98 -0.51
C ARG A 19 10.93 -14.54 0.17
N GLN A 20 12.11 -14.15 -0.30
CA GLN A 20 13.40 -14.57 0.27
C GLN A 20 13.73 -13.87 1.60
N MET A 21 13.03 -12.79 1.93
CA MET A 21 13.29 -11.97 3.11
C MET A 21 12.80 -12.67 4.40
N PRO A 22 13.57 -12.62 5.50
CA PRO A 22 13.13 -13.13 6.79
C PRO A 22 11.76 -12.55 7.21
N PRO A 23 10.91 -13.32 7.92
CA PRO A 23 9.59 -12.84 8.35
C PRO A 23 9.61 -11.50 9.09
N HIS A 24 10.59 -11.28 9.98
CA HIS A 24 10.69 -10.05 10.76
C HIS A 24 11.01 -8.83 9.89
N GLU A 25 11.93 -8.96 8.94
CA GLU A 25 12.26 -7.88 7.99
C GLU A 25 11.07 -7.55 7.08
N ARG A 26 10.28 -8.54 6.67
CA ARG A 26 9.05 -8.30 5.90
C ARG A 26 8.05 -7.47 6.68
N VAL A 27 7.85 -7.79 7.96
CA VAL A 27 6.96 -7.04 8.85
C VAL A 27 7.48 -5.62 9.04
N GLU A 28 8.77 -5.46 9.34
CA GLU A 28 9.38 -4.14 9.52
C GLU A 28 9.24 -3.26 8.28
N ARG A 29 9.50 -3.83 7.09
CA ARG A 29 9.33 -3.13 5.82
C ARG A 29 7.88 -2.72 5.58
N ALA A 30 6.93 -3.62 5.87
CA ALA A 30 5.51 -3.32 5.74
C ALA A 30 5.08 -2.19 6.70
N THR A 31 5.59 -2.19 7.93
CA THR A 31 5.34 -1.13 8.92
C THR A 31 5.89 0.21 8.45
N ARG A 32 7.15 0.28 7.99
CA ARG A 32 7.74 1.53 7.47
C ARG A 32 6.97 2.07 6.26
N MET A 33 6.53 1.18 5.38
CA MET A 33 5.69 1.58 4.24
C MET A 33 4.34 2.12 4.70
N HIS A 34 3.72 1.50 5.71
CA HIS A 34 2.48 1.97 6.31
C HIS A 34 2.62 3.38 6.90
N GLU A 35 3.68 3.62 7.68
CA GLU A 35 3.99 4.93 8.26
C GLU A 35 4.19 6.01 7.19
N LEU A 36 4.92 5.69 6.12
CA LEU A 36 5.13 6.59 4.99
C LEU A 36 3.79 6.97 4.34
N VAL A 37 2.93 6.00 4.06
CA VAL A 37 1.61 6.25 3.46
C VAL A 37 0.75 7.11 4.38
N VAL A 38 0.73 6.84 5.69
CA VAL A 38 0.03 7.65 6.68
C VAL A 38 0.55 9.10 6.68
N SER A 39 1.86 9.29 6.65
CA SER A 39 2.48 10.62 6.59
C SER A 39 2.07 11.40 5.34
N ILE A 40 2.12 10.77 4.16
CA ILE A 40 1.70 11.38 2.89
C ILE A 40 0.22 11.76 2.95
N LEU A 41 -0.65 10.86 3.42
CA LEU A 41 -2.09 11.13 3.54
C LEU A 41 -2.38 12.27 4.49
N ARG A 42 -1.66 12.36 5.63
CA ARG A 42 -1.78 13.45 6.59
C ARG A 42 -1.42 14.78 5.96
N GLN A 43 -0.29 14.87 5.26
CA GLN A 43 0.12 16.09 4.57
C GLN A 43 -0.90 16.53 3.52
N GLN A 44 -1.38 15.59 2.71
CA GLN A 44 -2.40 15.88 1.70
C GLN A 44 -3.73 16.35 2.30
N LEU A 45 -4.15 15.77 3.42
CA LEU A 45 -5.40 16.17 4.09
C LEU A 45 -5.27 17.55 4.72
N ARG A 46 -4.16 17.84 5.41
CA ARG A 46 -3.89 19.19 5.96
C ARG A 46 -3.85 20.26 4.87
N ALA A 47 -3.25 19.95 3.71
CA ALA A 47 -3.19 20.89 2.60
C ALA A 47 -4.56 21.18 1.97
N LYS A 48 -5.47 20.19 1.96
CA LYS A 48 -6.81 20.31 1.34
C LYS A 48 -7.89 20.79 2.30
N HIS A 49 -7.71 20.52 3.59
CA HIS A 49 -8.69 20.74 4.64
C HIS A 49 -8.01 21.31 5.89
N PRO A 50 -7.48 22.56 5.83
CA PRO A 50 -6.79 23.18 6.95
C PRO A 50 -7.70 23.40 8.18
N GLU A 51 -9.02 23.38 7.98
CA GLU A 51 -10.04 23.53 9.02
C GLU A 51 -10.20 22.29 9.92
N LEU A 52 -9.74 21.12 9.47
CA LEU A 52 -9.93 19.88 10.22
C LEU A 52 -8.96 19.79 11.39
N SER A 53 -9.48 19.31 12.52
CA SER A 53 -8.66 18.94 13.67
C SER A 53 -7.78 17.72 13.37
N GLU A 54 -6.72 17.55 14.16
CA GLU A 54 -5.86 16.36 14.07
C GLU A 54 -6.61 15.04 14.27
N ARG A 55 -7.66 15.06 15.09
CA ARG A 55 -8.53 13.90 15.32
C ARG A 55 -9.30 13.54 14.06
N GLU A 56 -9.88 14.53 13.38
CA GLU A 56 -10.63 14.34 12.14
C GLU A 56 -9.72 13.91 10.98
N ILE A 57 -8.53 14.50 10.88
CA ILE A 57 -7.51 14.07 9.91
C ILE A 57 -7.15 12.59 10.15
N SER A 58 -6.89 12.21 11.41
CA SER A 58 -6.57 10.82 11.76
C SER A 58 -7.70 9.85 11.41
N TRP A 59 -8.96 10.24 11.65
CA TRP A 59 -10.13 9.46 11.26
C TRP A 59 -10.21 9.27 9.74
N LYS A 60 -10.05 10.34 8.96
CA LYS A 60 -10.07 10.28 7.49
C LYS A 60 -8.94 9.42 6.93
N ILE A 61 -7.76 9.42 7.56
CA ILE A 61 -6.67 8.52 7.18
C ILE A 61 -7.09 7.06 7.43
N ALA A 62 -7.64 6.75 8.61
CA ALA A 62 -8.11 5.41 8.93
C ALA A 62 -9.20 4.93 7.95
N GLU A 63 -10.15 5.79 7.58
CA GLU A 63 -11.17 5.48 6.56
C GLU A 63 -10.54 5.15 5.20
N ARG A 64 -9.59 5.96 4.73
CA ARG A 64 -8.90 5.71 3.45
C ARG A 64 -8.10 4.41 3.45
N MET A 65 -7.42 4.11 4.55
CA MET A 65 -6.65 2.87 4.69
C MET A 65 -7.57 1.64 4.74
N ASN A 66 -8.69 1.72 5.47
CA ASN A 66 -9.67 0.65 5.55
C ASN A 66 -10.41 0.41 4.23
N TRP A 67 -10.76 1.46 3.50
CA TRP A 67 -11.39 1.33 2.18
C TRP A 67 -10.49 0.58 1.19
N ARG A 68 -9.19 0.89 1.17
CA ARG A 68 -8.21 0.15 0.35
C ARG A 68 -8.11 -1.32 0.75
N LYS A 69 -8.12 -1.62 2.05
CA LYS A 69 -8.10 -3.01 2.55
C LYS A 69 -9.35 -3.78 2.11
N LYS A 70 -10.55 -3.19 2.27
CA LYS A 70 -11.81 -3.80 1.83
C LYS A 70 -11.81 -4.08 0.32
N ARG A 71 -11.38 -3.10 -0.49
CA ARG A 71 -11.30 -3.25 -1.94
C ARG A 71 -10.26 -4.29 -2.38
N ALA A 72 -9.12 -4.38 -1.70
CA ALA A 72 -8.12 -5.41 -1.99
C ALA A 72 -8.64 -6.83 -1.70
N LEU A 73 -9.41 -6.99 -0.62
CA LEU A 73 -10.05 -8.27 -0.29
C LEU A 73 -11.12 -8.65 -1.32
N GLU A 74 -11.89 -7.68 -1.80
CA GLU A 74 -12.91 -7.89 -2.83
C GLU A 74 -12.29 -8.28 -4.18
N LEU A 75 -11.20 -7.61 -4.58
CA LEU A 75 -10.45 -7.98 -5.79
C LEU A 75 -9.84 -9.39 -5.70
N ASN A 76 -9.25 -9.76 -4.55
CA ASN A 76 -8.73 -11.11 -4.36
C ASN A 76 -9.82 -12.18 -4.45
N ARG A 77 -11.03 -11.88 -3.96
CA ARG A 77 -12.19 -12.77 -4.08
C ARG A 77 -12.62 -12.95 -5.53
N GLN A 78 -12.71 -11.86 -6.30
CA GLN A 78 -13.07 -11.92 -7.72
C GLN A 78 -12.04 -12.68 -8.57
N VAL A 79 -10.75 -12.57 -8.25
CA VAL A 79 -9.69 -13.34 -8.92
C VAL A 79 -9.79 -14.82 -8.58
N ALA A 80 -10.02 -15.17 -7.30
CA ALA A 80 -10.17 -16.57 -6.87
C ALA A 80 -11.44 -17.24 -7.46
N GLU A 81 -12.49 -16.46 -7.75
CA GLU A 81 -13.72 -16.96 -8.39
C GLU A 81 -13.56 -17.13 -9.92
N HIS A 82 -12.47 -16.67 -10.53
CA HIS A 82 -12.23 -16.69 -11.99
C HIS A 82 -10.89 -17.34 -12.39
N GLU A 83 -10.16 -17.96 -11.47
CA GLU A 83 -9.06 -18.88 -11.81
C GLU A 83 -9.65 -20.26 -12.22
N PRO A 84 -9.28 -20.81 -13.39
CA PRO A 84 -9.77 -22.11 -13.87
C PRO A 84 -9.22 -23.31 -13.08
#